data_AF-A0AA88L7N9-F1
#
_entry.id   AF-A0AA88L7N9-F1
#
_cell.length_a   1.000
_cell.length_b   1.000
_cell.length_c   1.000
_cell.angle_alpha   90.00
_cell.angle_beta   90.00
_cell.angle_gamma   90.00
#
_symmetry.space_group_name_H-M   'P 1'
#
loop_
_entity.id
_entity.type
_entity.pdbx_description
1 polymer ?
#
loop_
_entity_poly.entity_id
_entity_poly.type
_entity_poly.pdbx_seq_one_letter_code
_entity_poly.pdbx_strand_id
1 'polypeptide(L)' 'MKTLDKYRIDMAVLSETGIPESGTLECDNYHVLYSKKERIKAAGVALALSEAADKCLIDWEPINDRTLRARFGTT' A
#
# COMPACT_ATOMS: atom_id res chain seq x y z
N MET A 1 12.01 -3.06 1.79
CA MET A 1 11.79 -2.01 0.77
C MET A 1 13.04 -1.53 0.03
N LYS A 2 14.23 -2.10 0.29
CA LYS A 2 15.53 -1.72 -0.34
C LYS A 2 15.53 -1.50 -1.86
N THR A 3 14.74 -2.26 -2.64
CA THR A 3 14.63 -2.05 -4.09
C THR A 3 13.92 -0.73 -4.40
N LEU A 4 12.84 -0.40 -3.69
CA LEU A 4 12.14 0.88 -3.84
C LEU A 4 13.05 2.05 -3.45
N ASP A 5 13.82 1.91 -2.36
CA ASP A 5 14.81 2.90 -1.94
C ASP A 5 15.88 3.16 -3.01
N LYS A 6 16.41 2.09 -3.60
CA LYS A 6 17.43 2.18 -4.66
C LYS A 6 16.96 3.05 -5.83
N TYR A 7 15.67 2.98 -6.16
CA TYR A 7 15.08 3.73 -7.27
C TYR A 7 14.37 5.01 -6.81
N ARG A 8 14.42 5.35 -5.51
CA ARG A 8 13.75 6.52 -4.92
C ARG A 8 12.27 6.58 -5.31
N ILE A 9 11.58 5.46 -5.17
CA ILE A 9 10.16 5.35 -5.52
C ILE A 9 9.33 5.95 -4.39
N ASP A 10 8.54 6.98 -4.67
CA ASP A 10 7.64 7.57 -3.68
C ASP A 10 6.36 6.75 -3.47
N MET A 11 5.89 6.07 -4.51
CA MET A 11 4.70 5.23 -4.46
C MET A 11 4.87 3.96 -5.29
N ALA A 12 4.58 2.81 -4.69
CA ALA A 12 4.60 1.52 -5.38
C ALA A 12 3.33 0.72 -5.08
N VAL A 13 2.66 0.26 -6.14
CA VAL A 13 1.51 -0.65 -6.03
C VAL A 13 1.98 -2.07 -6.25
N LEU A 14 1.60 -2.96 -5.35
CA LEU A 14 1.90 -4.38 -5.38
C LEU A 14 0.58 -5.15 -5.50
N SER A 15 0.49 -6.05 -6.47
CA SER A 15 -0.61 -7.00 -6.62
C SER A 15 -0.19 -8.38 -6.13
N GLU A 16 -1.17 -9.23 -5.84
CA GLU A 16 -0.98 -10.62 -5.41
C GLU A 16 -0.12 -10.75 -4.15
N THR A 17 -0.33 -9.85 -3.17
CA THR A 17 0.48 -9.80 -1.94
C THR A 17 0.22 -10.98 -1.00
N GLY A 18 -0.94 -11.61 -1.12
CA GLY A 18 -1.32 -12.77 -0.31
C GLY A 18 -1.54 -12.48 1.18
N ILE A 19 -1.53 -11.21 1.60
CA ILE A 19 -1.67 -10.77 3.00
C ILE A 19 -3.08 -11.12 3.52
N PRO A 20 -3.22 -11.76 4.70
CA PRO A 20 -4.50 -12.32 5.15
C PRO A 20 -5.52 -11.30 5.68
N GLU A 21 -5.10 -10.07 5.97
CA GLU A 21 -5.96 -9.00 6.50
C GLU A 21 -5.75 -7.68 5.76
N SER A 22 -6.65 -6.72 5.96
CA SER A 22 -6.41 -5.33 5.55
C SER A 22 -5.80 -4.58 6.71
N GLY A 23 -4.99 -3.58 6.42
CA GLY A 23 -4.45 -2.73 7.45
C GLY A 23 -3.32 -1.88 6.92
N THR A 24 -2.52 -1.39 7.87
CA THR A 24 -1.28 -0.70 7.57
C THR A 24 -0.12 -1.35 8.30
N LEU A 25 1.09 -1.13 7.81
CA LEU A 25 2.33 -1.45 8.52
C LEU A 25 3.44 -0.49 8.09
N GLU A 26 4.40 -0.30 8.98
CA GLU A 26 5.66 0.37 8.67
C GLU A 26 6.70 -0.66 8.23
N CYS A 27 7.36 -0.43 7.10
CA CYS A 27 8.44 -1.28 6.60
C CYS A 27 9.59 -0.43 6.05
N ASP A 28 10.72 -0.44 6.75
CA ASP A 28 11.85 0.45 6.48
C ASP A 28 11.39 1.93 6.50
N ASN A 29 11.52 2.65 5.39
CA ASN A 29 11.09 4.06 5.24
C ASN A 29 9.72 4.20 4.52
N TYR A 30 8.91 3.14 4.53
CA TYR A 30 7.62 3.13 3.84
C TYR A 30 6.47 2.78 4.77
N HIS A 31 5.41 3.57 4.67
CA HIS A 31 4.10 3.23 5.17
C HIS A 31 3.36 2.40 4.11
N VAL A 32 2.93 1.19 4.46
CA VAL A 32 2.30 0.25 3.52
C VAL A 32 0.84 0.06 3.88
N LEU A 33 -0.05 0.43 2.96
CA LEU A 33 -1.48 0.18 3.04
C LEU A 33 -1.79 -1.12 2.30
N TYR A 34 -2.60 -2.01 2.86
CA TYR A 34 -2.90 -3.29 2.20
C TYR A 34 -4.34 -3.74 2.43
N SER A 35 -4.84 -4.51 1.46
CA SER A 35 -6.22 -5.01 1.40
C SER A 35 -6.29 -6.50 1.72
N LYS A 36 -7.47 -6.93 2.20
CA LYS A 36 -7.72 -8.25 2.76
C LYS A 36 -7.98 -9.27 1.67
N LYS A 37 -7.77 -10.52 2.05
CA LYS A 37 -7.97 -11.70 1.25
C LYS A 37 -9.23 -12.43 1.68
N GLU A 38 -10.29 -12.36 0.87
CA GLU A 38 -11.57 -12.98 1.23
C GLU A 38 -11.72 -14.43 0.74
N ARG A 39 -11.12 -14.81 -0.40
CA ARG A 39 -11.35 -16.15 -1.00
C ARG A 39 -10.16 -16.82 -1.68
N ILE A 40 -9.18 -16.07 -2.21
CA ILE A 40 -8.12 -16.63 -3.09
C ILE A 40 -6.75 -16.53 -2.42
N LYS A 41 -5.96 -17.62 -2.42
CA LYS A 41 -4.64 -17.69 -1.77
C LYS A 41 -3.59 -16.70 -2.30
N ALA A 42 -3.73 -16.18 -3.51
CA ALA A 42 -2.79 -15.22 -4.08
C ALA A 42 -3.27 -13.76 -4.01
N ALA A 43 -4.58 -13.52 -3.85
CA ALA A 43 -5.17 -12.17 -3.93
C ALA A 43 -4.70 -11.21 -2.82
N GLY A 44 -4.99 -9.92 -3.03
CA GLY A 44 -4.61 -8.82 -2.16
C GLY A 44 -3.74 -7.80 -2.89
N VAL A 45 -4.05 -6.52 -2.74
CA VAL A 45 -3.23 -5.40 -3.20
C VAL A 45 -2.63 -4.64 -2.02
N ALA A 46 -1.45 -4.06 -2.24
CA ALA A 46 -0.78 -3.16 -1.31
C ALA A 46 -0.26 -1.91 -2.02
N LEU A 47 -0.19 -0.81 -1.29
CA LEU A 47 0.37 0.46 -1.71
C LEU A 47 1.44 0.86 -0.69
N ALA A 48 2.70 0.90 -1.11
CA ALA A 48 3.81 1.40 -0.32
C ALA A 48 4.04 2.89 -0.62
N LEU A 49 4.12 3.70 0.42
CA LEU A 49 4.29 5.15 0.36
C LEU A 49 5.59 5.54 1.05
N SER A 50 6.43 6.35 0.39
CA SER A 50 7.54 7.02 1.07
C SER A 50 7.00 8.00 2.11
N GLU A 51 7.86 8.45 3.03
CA GLU A 51 7.49 9.48 4.02
C GLU A 51 6.92 10.76 3.37
N ALA A 52 7.42 11.13 2.19
CA ALA A 52 6.94 12.31 1.47
C ALA A 52 5.54 12.09 0.88
N ALA A 53 5.29 10.93 0.27
CA ALA A 53 3.97 10.58 -0.27
C ALA A 53 2.93 10.37 0.85
N ASP A 54 3.35 9.79 1.97
CA ASP A 54 2.48 9.53 3.13
C ASP A 54 1.96 10.83 3.76
N LYS A 55 2.78 11.88 3.83
CA LYS A 55 2.34 13.22 4.27
C LYS A 55 1.23 13.82 3.40
N CYS A 56 1.10 13.35 2.16
CA CYS A 56 0.06 13.78 1.24
C CYS A 56 -1.21 12.90 1.33
N LEU A 57 -1.18 11.79 2.08
CA LEU A 57 -2.31 10.87 2.23
C LEU A 57 -3.41 11.51 3.08
N ILE A 58 -4.60 11.68 2.49
CA ILE A 58 -5.79 12.21 3.19
C ILE A 58 -6.55 11.07 3.85
N ASP A 59 -6.86 10.03 3.07
CA ASP A 59 -7.52 8.82 3.56
C ASP A 59 -7.25 7.64 2.63
N TRP A 60 -7.66 6.46 3.09
CA TRP A 60 -7.69 5.27 2.27
C TRP A 60 -8.75 4.29 2.76
N GLU A 61 -9.19 3.40 1.88
CA GLU A 61 -10.01 2.25 2.25
C GLU A 61 -9.72 1.04 1.33
N PRO A 62 -9.74 -0.19 1.87
CA PRO A 62 -9.78 -1.39 1.05
C PRO A 62 -11.19 -1.55 0.47
N ILE A 63 -11.31 -1.62 -0.86
CA ILE A 63 -12.61 -1.79 -1.54
C ILE A 63 -12.97 -3.27 -1.65
N ASN A 64 -12.01 -4.11 -2.02
CA ASN A 64 -12.12 -5.57 -2.10
C ASN A 64 -10.71 -6.21 -2.15
N ASP A 65 -10.63 -7.52 -2.40
CA ASP A 65 -9.37 -8.28 -2.47
C ASP A 65 -8.46 -7.93 -3.66
N ARG A 66 -8.89 -7.06 -4.56
CA ARG A 66 -8.17 -6.61 -5.77
C ARG A 66 -8.09 -5.10 -5.90
N THR A 67 -8.66 -4.34 -4.97
CA THR A 67 -8.77 -2.89 -5.11
C THR A 67 -8.67 -2.22 -3.75
N LEU A 68 -7.78 -1.24 -3.68
CA LEU A 68 -7.64 -0.29 -2.58
C LEU A 68 -7.77 1.11 -3.15
N ARG A 69 -8.47 1.99 -2.43
CA ARG A 69 -8.59 3.41 -2.78
C ARG A 69 -7.76 4.21 -1.78
N ALA A 70 -6.95 5.13 -2.27
CA ALA A 70 -6.23 6.11 -1.47
C ALA A 70 -6.46 7.51 -2.09
N ARG A 71 -6.69 8.52 -1.25
CA ARG A 71 -6.82 9.92 -1.68
C ARG A 71 -5.62 10.71 -1.21
N PHE A 72 -5.06 11.51 -2.11
CA PHE A 72 -3.92 12.37 -1.84
C PHE A 72 -4.30 13.83 -2.03
N GLY A 73 -3.77 14.70 -1.17
CA GLY A 73 -3.87 16.14 -1.26
C GLY A 73 -2.52 16.75 -1.60
N THR A 74 -2.52 17.72 -2.52
CA THR A 74 -1.39 18.63 -2.65
C THR A 74 -1.58 19.79 -1.69
N THR A 75 -0.52 20.18 -0.99
CA THR A 75 -0.50 21.41 -0.18
C THR A 75 -0.31 22.63 -1.08
#